data_AF-A0A090T9S3-F1
#
_entry.id   AF-A0A090T9S3-F1
#
_cell.length_a   1.000
_cell.length_b   1.000
_cell.length_c   1.000
_cell.angle_alpha   90.00
_cell.angle_beta   90.00
_cell.angle_gamma   90.00
#
_symmetry.space_group_name_H-M   'P 1'
#
loop_
_entity.id
_entity.type
_entity.pdbx_description
1 polymer ?
#
loop_
_entity_poly.entity_id
_entity_poly.type
_entity_poly.pdbx_seq_one_letter_code
_entity_poly.pdbx_strand_id
1 'polypeptide(L)' 'MDVYESEKELFFQDKSNDVIVDDVFRRLSACHNVLFTGHQAFLTTDALENIAETTLGNVEDFAAQKRSANFID' A
#
# COMPACT_ATOMS: atom_id res chain seq x y z
N MET A 1 7.31 5.60 10.05
CA MET A 1 5.94 5.77 9.54
C MET A 1 5.79 4.87 8.35
N ASP A 2 4.78 4.00 8.36
CA ASP A 2 4.49 3.11 7.23
C ASP A 2 3.42 3.69 6.29
N VAL A 3 2.68 4.69 6.74
CA VAL A 3 1.66 5.40 5.95
C VAL A 3 1.93 6.90 5.97
N TYR A 4 1.52 7.58 4.90
CA TYR A 4 1.63 9.05 4.78
C TYR A 4 0.44 9.61 4.01
N GLU A 5 -0.02 10.81 4.37
CA GLU A 5 -1.25 11.39 3.80
C GLU A 5 -1.20 11.53 2.25
N SER A 6 -0.05 11.90 1.70
CA SER A 6 0.19 12.04 0.27
C SER A 6 0.97 10.85 -0.30
N GLU A 7 0.83 9.66 0.28
CA GLU A 7 1.61 8.48 -0.12
C GLU A 7 1.42 8.05 -1.58
N LYS A 8 0.26 8.32 -2.18
CA LYS A 8 -0.05 7.91 -3.56
C LYS A 8 0.93 8.44 -4.61
N GLU A 9 1.52 9.61 -4.37
CA GLU A 9 2.46 10.25 -5.30
C GLU A 9 3.94 9.91 -4.98
N LEU A 10 4.19 9.28 -3.83
CA LEU A 10 5.52 9.06 -3.26
C LEU A 10 5.90 7.58 -3.10
N PHE A 11 4.94 6.73 -2.73
CA PHE A 11 5.18 5.31 -2.43
C PHE A 11 4.96 4.43 -3.67
N PHE A 12 5.53 3.23 -3.63
CA PHE A 12 5.43 2.21 -4.69
C PHE A 12 6.02 2.60 -6.05
N GLN A 13 6.84 3.66 -6.11
CA GLN A 13 7.59 4.11 -7.29
C GLN A 13 9.03 4.47 -6.89
N ASP A 14 9.99 4.29 -7.79
CA ASP A 14 11.35 4.79 -7.57
C ASP A 14 11.40 6.29 -7.90
N LYS A 15 11.60 7.09 -6.86
CA LYS A 15 11.68 8.56 -6.91
C LYS A 15 13.07 9.08 -6.56
N SER A 16 14.09 8.21 -6.57
CA SER A 16 15.46 8.56 -6.14
C SER A 16 16.12 9.68 -6.94
N ASN A 17 15.71 9.89 -8.20
CA ASN A 17 16.21 10.95 -9.08
C ASN A 17 15.24 12.14 -9.23
N ASP A 18 14.07 12.08 -8.58
CA ASP A 18 13.05 13.11 -8.68
C ASP A 18 13.22 14.15 -7.57
N VAL A 19 12.92 15.41 -7.89
CA VAL A 19 12.80 16.44 -6.84
C VAL A 19 11.45 16.28 -6.17
N ILE A 20 11.47 15.81 -4.92
CA ILE A 20 10.27 15.79 -4.08
C ILE A 20 9.90 17.25 -3.76
N VAL A 21 8.65 17.63 -4.05
CA VAL A 21 8.11 18.99 -3.80
C VAL A 21 7.36 19.10 -2.47
N ASP A 22 7.07 17.97 -1.84
CA ASP A 22 6.41 17.93 -0.54
C ASP A 22 7.39 18.32 0.58
N ASP A 23 7.26 19.56 1.07
CA ASP A 23 8.12 20.12 2.10
C ASP A 23 8.04 19.40 3.45
N VAL A 24 6.86 18.86 3.80
CA VAL A 24 6.66 18.12 5.06
C VAL A 24 7.38 16.79 4.97
N PHE A 25 7.17 16.05 3.88
CA PHE A 25 7.85 14.78 3.63
C PHE A 25 9.37 14.96 3.63
N ARG A 26 9.89 15.96 2.92
CA ARG A 26 11.33 16.27 2.90
C ARG A 26 11.87 16.51 4.30
N ARG A 27 11.19 17.33 5.09
CA ARG A 27 11.66 17.68 6.43
C ARG A 27 11.67 16.47 7.37
N LEU A 28 10.63 15.64 7.31
CA LEU A 28 10.56 14.40 8.09
C LEU A 28 11.62 13.39 7.63
N SER A 29 11.82 13.22 6.32
CA SER A 29 12.80 12.26 5.77
C SER A 29 14.25 12.60 6.11
N ALA A 30 14.54 13.87 6.38
CA ALA A 30 15.87 14.34 6.80
C ALA A 30 16.14 14.20 8.31
N CYS A 31 15.14 13.87 9.12
CA CYS A 31 15.29 13.72 10.57
C CYS A 31 15.93 12.37 10.93
N HIS A 32 17.04 12.40 11.68
CA HIS A 32 17.78 11.20 12.09
C HIS A 32 16.97 10.21 12.95
N ASN A 33 15.85 10.66 13.53
CA ASN A 33 14.96 9.88 14.37
C ASN A 33 13.65 9.49 13.65
N VAL A 34 13.57 9.68 12.34
CA VAL A 34 12.42 9.31 11.52
C VAL A 34 12.83 8.22 10.55
N LEU A 35 12.06 7.13 10.55
CA LEU A 35 12.19 6.04 9.58
C LEU A 35 10.88 5.95 8.80
N PHE A 36 10.97 5.93 7.47
CA PHE A 36 9.84 5.66 6.60
C PHE A 36 9.91 4.25 6.02
N THR A 37 8.76 3.62 5.90
CA THR A 37 8.53 2.42 5.11
C THR A 37 7.32 2.68 4.22
N GLY A 38 7.33 2.18 2.98
CA GLY A 38 6.33 2.54 1.98
C GLY A 38 5.12 1.63 2.01
N HIS A 39 4.28 1.73 3.04
CA HIS A 39 3.07 0.91 3.22
C HIS A 39 3.41 -0.59 3.09
N GLN A 40 4.48 -1.01 3.77
CA GLN A 40 5.06 -2.36 3.72
C GLN A 40 4.76 -3.20 4.96
N ALA A 41 4.02 -2.68 5.95
CA ALA A 41 3.71 -3.44 7.16
C ALA A 41 2.93 -4.73 6.87
N PHE A 42 2.16 -4.78 5.77
CA PHE A 42 1.45 -5.98 5.34
C PHE A 42 2.30 -6.94 4.50
N LEU A 43 3.55 -6.60 4.17
CA LEU A 43 4.38 -7.36 3.23
C LEU A 43 5.05 -8.57 3.90
N THR A 44 4.22 -9.46 4.45
CA THR A 44 4.62 -10.77 4.98
C THR A 44 4.11 -11.89 4.08
N THR A 45 4.75 -13.06 4.12
CA THR A 45 4.32 -14.23 3.34
C THR A 45 2.86 -14.57 3.63
N ASP A 46 2.50 -14.70 4.91
CA ASP A 46 1.15 -15.08 5.34
C ASP A 46 0.10 -14.06 4.88
N ALA A 47 0.40 -12.77 4.97
CA ALA A 47 -0.54 -11.73 4.54
C ALA A 47 -0.73 -11.74 3.01
N LEU A 48 0.36 -11.89 2.24
CA LEU A 48 0.28 -11.96 0.78
C LEU A 48 -0.46 -13.22 0.30
N GLU A 49 -0.27 -14.36 0.97
CA GLU A 49 -1.00 -15.60 0.70
C GLU A 49 -2.50 -15.41 0.93
N ASN A 50 -2.89 -14.87 2.09
CA ASN A 50 -4.30 -14.59 2.40
C ASN A 50 -4.94 -13.58 1.43
N ILE A 51 -4.19 -12.55 1.01
CA ILE A 51 -4.66 -11.58 0.00
C ILE A 51 -4.91 -12.28 -1.34
N ALA A 52 -4.00 -13.16 -1.77
CA ALA A 52 -4.14 -13.89 -3.03
C ALA A 52 -5.35 -14.84 -2.99
N GLU A 53 -5.49 -15.65 -1.94
CA GLU A 53 -6.60 -16.58 -1.76
C GLU A 53 -7.95 -15.86 -1.71
N THR A 54 -8.04 -14.79 -0.91
CA THR A 54 -9.26 -13.98 -0.79
C THR A 54 -9.63 -13.32 -2.12
N THR A 55 -8.64 -12.81 -2.86
CA THR A 55 -8.86 -12.20 -4.17
C THR A 55 -9.37 -13.22 -5.18
N LEU A 56 -8.80 -14.42 -5.19
CA LEU A 56 -9.28 -15.50 -6.06
C LEU A 56 -10.71 -15.91 -5.72
N GLY A 57 -11.03 -16.08 -4.43
CA GLY A 57 -12.39 -16.38 -3.96
C GLY A 57 -13.41 -15.30 -4.37
N ASN A 58 -13.02 -14.02 -4.30
CA ASN A 58 -13.87 -12.92 -4.77
C ASN A 58 -14.19 -13.02 -6.27
N VAL A 59 -13.20 -13.41 -7.08
CA VAL A 59 -13.37 -13.60 -8.53
C VAL A 59 -14.27 -14.81 -8.83
N GLU A 60 -14.13 -15.90 -8.09
CA GLU A 60 -14.98 -17.09 -8.21
C GLU A 60 -16.44 -16.79 -7.86
N ASP A 61 -16.68 -16.08 -6.75
CA ASP A 61 -18.02 -15.64 -6.36
C ASP A 61 -18.65 -14.77 -7.45
N PHE A 62 -17.90 -13.81 -7.99
CA PHE A 62 -18.35 -12.96 -9.08
C PHE A 62 -18.70 -13.76 -10.34
N ALA A 63 -17.84 -14.72 -10.74
CA ALA A 63 -18.08 -15.59 -11.88
C ALA A 63 -19.33 -16.47 -11.68
N ALA A 64 -19.60 -16.90 -10.44
CA ALA A 64 -20.78 -17.64 -10.05
C ALA A 64 -22.04 -16.76 -9.89
N GLN A 65 -21.96 -15.45 -10.19
CA GLN A 65 -23.04 -14.47 -9.98
C GLN A 65 -23.52 -14.43 -8.52
N LYS A 66 -22.61 -14.71 -7.58
CA LYS A 66 -22.81 -14.56 -6.14
C LYS A 66 -22.18 -13.24 -5.69
N ARG A 67 -22.80 -12.58 -4.71
CA ARG A 67 -22.21 -11.39 -4.10
C ARG A 67 -21.07 -11.83 -3.17
N SER A 68 -19.85 -11.45 -3.50
CA SER A 68 -18.69 -11.66 -2.63
C SER A 68 -18.83 -10.87 -1.31
N ALA A 69 -18.27 -11.42 -0.24
CA ALA A 69 -18.17 -10.74 1.06
C ALA A 69 -17.40 -9.42 0.99
N ASN A 70 -16.49 -9.28 0.02
CA ASN A 70 -15.67 -8.09 -0.19
C ASN A 70 -16.26 -7.14 -1.26
N PHE A 71 -17.56 -7.26 -1.57
CA PHE A 71 -18.22 -6.33 -2.48
C PHE A 71 -18.25 -4.93 -1.87
N ILE A 72 -17.76 -3.95 -2.62
CA ILE A 72 -17.79 -2.53 -2.27
C ILE A 72 -18.84 -1.87 -3.16
N ASP A 73 -19.79 -1.17 -2.55
CA ASP A 73 -20.88 -0.44 -3.24
C ASP A 73 -20.37 0.81 -4.00
#